data_AF-C8X3C2-F1
#
_entry.id   AF-C8X3C2-F1
#
_cell.length_a   1.000
_cell.length_b   1.000
_cell.length_c   1.000
_cell.angle_alpha   90.00
_cell.angle_beta   90.00
_cell.angle_gamma   90.00
#
_symmetry.space_group_name_H-M   'P 1'
#
loop_
_entity.id
_entity.type
_entity.pdbx_description
1 polymer ?
#
loop_
_entity_poly.entity_id
_entity_poly.type
_entity_poly.pdbx_seq_one_letter_code
_entity_poly.pdbx_strand_id
1 'polypeptide(L)'
;MSSEQTPSLPEAAGEDLFNYAVDREDMKWLVETVFQSEQTAANTVEYELQLLKIISVGWSIAYYLEESPLKQQILRSFWEPVREFATTLSQSAELFTGQDFDYFELLKQRLDTYLQAMGQAPQGTEPVNVIGPAFAELCGNSEDAFASLVGAKMFGTALGRVQEYLTESAILPQ
;
A
#
# COMPACT_ATOMS: atom_id res chain seq x y z
N MET A 1 8.26 31.92 -18.27
CA MET A 1 7.97 30.86 -19.24
C MET A 1 8.58 29.60 -18.68
N SER A 2 7.82 28.87 -17.88
CA SER A 2 8.28 27.60 -17.31
C SER A 2 8.24 26.57 -18.41
N SER A 3 9.40 26.03 -18.76
CA SER A 3 9.50 24.87 -19.65
C SER A 3 8.80 23.69 -18.98
N GLU A 4 7.72 23.19 -19.57
CA GLU A 4 7.18 21.86 -19.26
C GLU A 4 8.28 20.83 -19.59
N GLN A 5 9.04 20.42 -18.59
CA GLN A 5 9.93 19.27 -18.69
C GLN A 5 9.07 18.02 -18.55
N THR A 6 9.01 17.20 -19.59
CA THR A 6 8.41 15.87 -19.51
C THR A 6 9.17 15.05 -18.46
N PRO A 7 8.49 14.45 -17.47
CA PRO A 7 9.15 13.64 -16.45
C PRO A 7 9.90 12.47 -17.10
N SER A 8 11.02 12.07 -16.50
CA SER A 8 11.73 10.87 -16.92
C SER A 8 10.89 9.61 -16.64
N LEU A 9 11.17 8.51 -17.35
CA LEU A 9 10.44 7.25 -17.16
C LEU A 9 10.39 6.80 -15.68
N PRO A 10 11.49 6.83 -14.90
CA PRO A 10 11.46 6.46 -13.48
C PRO A 10 10.61 7.40 -12.62
N GLU A 11 10.64 8.70 -12.91
CA GLU A 11 9.84 9.70 -12.19
C GLU A 11 8.35 9.49 -12.45
N ALA A 12 7.96 9.38 -13.72
CA ALA A 12 6.58 9.09 -14.11
C ALA A 12 6.08 7.78 -13.50
N ALA A 13 6.90 6.72 -13.51
CA ALA A 13 6.55 5.44 -12.91
C ALA A 13 6.31 5.53 -11.40
N GLY A 14 7.18 6.24 -10.67
CA GLY A 14 6.99 6.43 -9.23
C GLY A 14 5.73 7.23 -8.91
N GLU A 15 5.46 8.30 -9.67
CA GLU A 15 4.27 9.14 -9.52
C GLU A 15 2.98 8.38 -9.85
N ASP A 16 2.93 7.63 -10.95
CA ASP A 16 1.77 6.83 -11.35
C ASP A 16 1.44 5.76 -10.30
N LEU A 17 2.46 5.08 -9.77
CA LEU A 17 2.31 4.07 -8.73
C LEU A 17 1.89 4.69 -7.39
N PHE A 18 2.36 5.90 -7.08
CA PHE A 18 1.87 6.67 -5.93
C PHE A 18 0.39 7.01 -6.10
N ASN A 19 -0.01 7.56 -7.24
CA ASN A 19 -1.40 7.92 -7.54
C ASN A 19 -2.32 6.70 -7.41
N TYR A 20 -1.88 5.55 -7.95
CA TYR A 20 -2.58 4.28 -7.76
C TYR A 20 -2.69 3.91 -6.27
N ALA A 21 -1.59 4.00 -5.51
CA ALA A 21 -1.55 3.58 -4.11
C ALA A 21 -2.49 4.40 -3.20
N VAL A 22 -2.62 5.71 -3.43
CA VAL A 22 -3.48 6.60 -2.61
C VAL A 22 -4.91 6.69 -3.13
N ASP A 23 -5.19 6.21 -4.34
CA ASP A 23 -6.56 6.08 -4.84
C ASP A 23 -7.38 5.10 -3.98
N ARG A 24 -8.66 5.44 -3.78
CA ARG A 24 -9.58 4.73 -2.88
C ARG A 24 -10.73 4.04 -3.58
N GLU A 25 -10.84 4.13 -4.91
CA GLU A 25 -12.02 3.61 -5.62
C GLU A 25 -12.12 2.09 -5.51
N ASP A 26 -11.01 1.38 -5.73
CA ASP A 26 -10.92 -0.07 -5.62
C ASP A 26 -11.22 -0.57 -4.19
N MET A 27 -10.75 0.16 -3.20
CA MET A 27 -10.98 -0.12 -1.78
C MET A 27 -12.46 0.02 -1.41
N LYS A 28 -13.12 1.11 -1.80
CA LYS A 28 -14.55 1.32 -1.51
C LYS A 28 -15.40 0.20 -2.10
N TRP A 29 -15.16 -0.14 -3.36
CA TRP A 29 -15.86 -1.24 -4.02
C TRP A 29 -15.65 -2.57 -3.29
N LEU A 30 -14.43 -2.83 -2.81
CA LEU A 30 -14.10 -4.05 -2.09
C LEU A 30 -14.81 -4.14 -0.73
N VAL A 31 -14.85 -3.05 0.03
CA VAL A 31 -15.52 -2.99 1.34
C VAL A 31 -17.04 -3.08 1.20
N GLU A 32 -17.64 -2.32 0.28
CA GLU A 32 -19.09 -2.35 0.02
C GLU A 32 -19.58 -3.75 -0.39
N THR A 33 -18.77 -4.46 -1.16
CA THR A 33 -19.11 -5.82 -1.61
C THR A 33 -19.11 -6.83 -0.45
N VAL A 34 -18.22 -6.65 0.54
CA VAL A 34 -17.95 -7.65 1.58
C VAL A 34 -18.66 -7.36 2.91
N PHE A 35 -18.69 -6.11 3.38
CA PHE A 35 -19.12 -5.75 4.74
C PHE A 35 -20.55 -5.18 4.80
N GLN A 36 -21.49 -5.74 4.03
CA GLN A 36 -22.84 -5.22 3.69
C GLN A 36 -23.79 -4.68 4.80
N SER A 37 -23.38 -4.48 6.07
CA SER A 37 -24.25 -3.86 7.09
C SER A 37 -23.58 -3.38 8.39
N GLU A 38 -22.27 -3.47 8.59
CA GLU A 38 -21.61 -3.05 9.85
C GLU A 38 -20.68 -1.83 9.65
N GLN A 39 -21.25 -0.63 9.81
CA GLN A 39 -20.59 0.65 9.53
C GLN A 39 -19.27 0.86 10.30
N THR A 40 -19.17 0.40 11.56
CA THR A 40 -17.99 0.63 12.40
C THR A 40 -16.82 -0.27 12.00
N ALA A 41 -17.07 -1.54 11.66
CA ALA A 41 -16.05 -2.45 11.16
C ALA A 41 -15.53 -2.01 9.78
N ALA A 42 -16.43 -1.54 8.91
CA ALA A 42 -16.09 -1.03 7.59
C ALA A 42 -15.07 0.12 7.63
N ASN A 43 -15.23 1.09 8.54
CA ASN A 43 -14.32 2.24 8.64
C ASN A 43 -12.89 1.84 9.03
N THR A 44 -12.73 0.93 10.01
CA THR A 44 -11.41 0.44 10.42
C THR A 44 -10.75 -0.37 9.30
N VAL A 45 -11.54 -1.23 8.63
CA VAL A 45 -11.06 -2.03 7.51
C VAL A 45 -10.62 -1.13 6.35
N GLU A 46 -11.39 -0.12 5.98
CA GLU A 46 -10.99 0.85 4.94
C GLU A 46 -9.71 1.58 5.31
N TYR A 47 -9.58 2.01 6.56
CA TYR A 47 -8.38 2.70 7.01
C TYR A 47 -7.12 1.83 6.92
N GLU A 48 -7.20 0.60 7.43
CA GLU A 48 -6.09 -0.35 7.36
C GLU A 48 -5.82 -0.79 5.91
N LEU A 49 -6.84 -0.89 5.04
CA LEU A 49 -6.66 -1.22 3.62
C LEU A 49 -5.86 -0.16 2.88
N GLN A 50 -6.09 1.12 3.18
CA GLN A 50 -5.32 2.21 2.60
C GLN A 50 -3.84 2.09 2.96
N LEU A 51 -3.54 1.81 4.24
CA LEU A 51 -2.17 1.59 4.72
C LEU A 51 -1.55 0.38 4.01
N LEU A 52 -2.27 -0.75 3.99
CA LEU A 52 -1.83 -1.97 3.33
C LEU A 52 -1.55 -1.73 1.84
N LYS A 53 -2.40 -1.01 1.11
CA LYS A 53 -2.22 -0.74 -0.33
C LYS A 53 -0.94 0.05 -0.59
N ILE A 54 -0.70 1.14 0.16
CA ILE A 54 0.53 1.94 0.05
C ILE A 54 1.77 1.07 0.30
N ILE A 55 1.74 0.28 1.37
CA ILE A 55 2.85 -0.62 1.74
C ILE A 55 3.07 -1.68 0.66
N SER A 56 2.00 -2.28 0.15
CA SER A 56 2.06 -3.33 -0.87
C SER A 56 2.66 -2.82 -2.17
N VAL A 57 2.30 -1.61 -2.59
CA VAL A 57 2.87 -0.97 -3.79
C VAL A 57 4.36 -0.67 -3.58
N GLY A 58 4.73 0.00 -2.48
CA GLY A 58 6.13 0.32 -2.19
C GLY A 58 7.02 -0.92 -2.05
N TRP A 59 6.52 -1.97 -1.39
CA TRP A 59 7.21 -3.24 -1.23
C TRP A 59 7.34 -3.98 -2.56
N SER A 60 6.28 -4.04 -3.38
CA SER A 60 6.31 -4.73 -4.68
C SER A 60 7.23 -4.05 -5.69
N ILE A 61 7.34 -2.72 -5.69
CA ILE A 61 8.36 -2.01 -6.47
C ILE A 61 9.76 -2.51 -6.07
N ALA A 62 10.05 -2.55 -4.76
CA ALA A 62 11.36 -2.98 -4.27
C ALA A 62 11.66 -4.46 -4.59
N TYR A 63 10.63 -5.30 -4.58
CA TYR A 63 10.68 -6.73 -4.89
C TYR A 63 10.91 -6.98 -6.38
N TYR A 64 10.07 -6.44 -7.27
CA TYR A 64 10.21 -6.70 -8.71
C TYR A 64 11.44 -6.05 -9.32
N LEU A 65 11.88 -4.92 -8.77
CA LEU A 65 13.06 -4.20 -9.24
C LEU A 65 14.34 -4.57 -8.48
N GLU A 66 14.39 -5.73 -7.82
CA GLU A 66 15.51 -6.12 -6.95
C GLU A 66 16.89 -5.85 -7.57
N GLU A 67 17.06 -6.25 -8.83
CA GLU A 67 18.30 -6.12 -9.62
C GLU A 67 18.29 -4.96 -10.64
N SER A 68 17.23 -4.13 -10.67
CA SER A 68 17.09 -3.07 -11.67
C SER A 68 17.86 -1.81 -11.26
N PRO A 69 18.63 -1.19 -12.19
CA PRO A 69 19.29 0.10 -11.92
C PRO A 69 18.30 1.26 -11.71
N LEU A 70 17.04 1.08 -12.10
CA LEU A 70 15.98 2.08 -11.96
C LEU A 70 15.31 2.05 -10.57
N LYS A 71 15.55 1.00 -9.77
CA LYS A 71 14.92 0.77 -8.45
C LYS A 71 14.93 2.00 -7.56
N GLN A 72 16.11 2.61 -7.39
CA GLN A 72 16.28 3.73 -6.46
C GLN A 72 15.58 5.01 -6.93
N GLN A 73 15.52 5.23 -8.24
CA GLN A 73 14.84 6.39 -8.80
C GLN A 73 13.32 6.23 -8.66
N ILE A 74 12.77 5.08 -9.03
CA ILE A 74 11.33 4.79 -8.92
C ILE A 74 10.89 4.79 -7.45
N LEU A 75 11.63 4.15 -6.55
CA LEU A 75 11.31 4.15 -5.11
C LEU A 75 11.35 5.55 -4.51
N ARG A 76 12.29 6.40 -4.93
CA ARG A 76 12.33 7.79 -4.48
C ARG A 76 11.08 8.54 -4.95
N SER A 77 10.79 8.48 -6.24
CA SER A 77 9.62 9.14 -6.84
C SER A 77 8.29 8.59 -6.32
N PHE A 78 8.26 7.38 -5.76
CA PHE A 78 7.11 6.85 -5.04
C PHE A 78 7.04 7.34 -3.57
N TRP A 79 8.10 7.18 -2.79
CA TRP A 79 8.06 7.42 -1.34
C TRP A 79 8.12 8.91 -0.95
N GLU A 80 8.68 9.78 -1.78
CA GLU A 80 8.67 11.23 -1.53
C GLU A 80 7.23 11.78 -1.51
N PRO A 81 6.38 11.57 -2.54
CA PRO A 81 4.97 11.92 -2.48
C PRO A 81 4.19 11.23 -1.35
N VAL A 82 4.49 9.96 -1.03
CA VAL A 82 3.86 9.28 0.13
C VAL A 82 4.15 10.02 1.43
N ARG A 83 5.37 10.50 1.62
CA ARG A 83 5.74 11.28 2.82
C ARG A 83 4.99 12.60 2.88
N GLU A 84 4.84 13.30 1.76
CA GLU A 84 4.07 14.55 1.68
C GLU A 84 2.58 14.33 1.94
N PHE A 85 2.02 13.28 1.35
CA PHE A 85 0.65 12.83 1.60
C PHE A 85 0.41 12.51 3.07
N ALA A 86 1.30 11.71 3.68
CA ALA A 86 1.24 11.36 5.10
C ALA A 86 1.31 12.61 5.99
N THR A 87 2.21 13.55 5.67
CA THR A 87 2.33 14.82 6.41
C THR A 87 1.03 15.63 6.37
N THR A 88 0.37 15.68 5.20
CA THR A 88 -0.91 16.38 5.04
C THR A 88 -2.02 15.72 5.87
N LEU A 89 -2.06 14.38 5.92
CA LEU A 89 -3.00 13.64 6.76
C LEU A 89 -2.76 13.85 8.25
N SER A 90 -1.49 13.80 8.69
CA SER A 90 -1.10 14.05 10.08
C SER A 90 -1.57 15.44 10.55
N GLN A 91 -1.25 16.48 9.78
CA GLN A 91 -1.66 17.86 10.08
C GLN A 91 -3.17 18.02 10.11
N SER A 92 -3.88 17.38 9.17
CA SER A 92 -5.34 17.41 9.14
C SER A 92 -5.94 16.74 10.37
N ALA A 93 -5.45 15.57 10.75
CA ALA A 93 -5.92 14.84 11.93
C ALA A 93 -5.68 15.62 13.23
N GLU A 94 -4.52 16.25 13.38
CA GLU A 94 -4.19 17.10 14.54
C GLU A 94 -5.17 18.27 14.66
N LEU A 95 -5.49 18.95 13.56
CA LEU A 95 -6.46 20.05 13.55
C LEU A 95 -7.86 19.63 14.02
N PHE A 96 -8.31 18.42 13.69
CA PHE A 96 -9.64 17.93 14.05
C PHE A 96 -9.72 17.27 15.42
N THR A 97 -8.66 16.58 15.84
CA THR A 97 -8.66 15.76 17.08
C THR A 97 -7.93 16.43 18.24
N GLY A 98 -7.09 17.43 17.97
CA GLY A 98 -6.18 18.03 18.94
C GLY A 98 -5.07 17.10 19.40
N GLN A 99 -4.91 15.93 18.76
CA GLN A 99 -3.89 14.94 19.07
C GLN A 99 -2.83 14.91 17.98
N ASP A 100 -1.57 14.86 18.40
CA ASP A 100 -0.47 14.58 17.48
C ASP A 100 -0.59 13.15 16.97
N PHE A 101 -0.60 13.00 15.65
CA PHE A 101 -0.77 11.74 14.96
C PHE A 101 0.15 11.71 13.74
N ASP A 102 1.09 10.76 13.71
CA ASP A 102 2.05 10.60 12.62
C ASP A 102 1.67 9.43 11.71
N TYR A 103 1.05 9.75 10.56
CA TYR A 103 0.65 8.77 9.56
C TYR A 103 1.85 8.04 8.93
N PHE A 104 3.01 8.69 8.80
CA PHE A 104 4.19 8.09 8.17
C PHE A 104 4.86 7.09 9.11
N GLU A 105 4.94 7.40 10.40
CA GLU A 105 5.38 6.42 11.40
C GLU A 105 4.42 5.24 11.49
N LEU A 106 3.11 5.47 11.35
CA LEU A 106 2.15 4.37 11.28
C LEU A 106 2.40 3.45 10.07
N LEU A 107 2.65 4.01 8.88
CA LEU A 107 3.01 3.22 7.69
C LEU A 107 4.24 2.34 7.94
N LYS A 108 5.28 2.87 8.60
CA LYS A 108 6.48 2.09 8.96
C LYS A 108 6.15 0.96 9.93
N GLN A 109 5.39 1.25 10.99
CA GLN A 109 4.97 0.24 11.96
C GLN A 109 4.19 -0.89 11.29
N ARG A 110 3.28 -0.56 10.37
CA ARG A 110 2.50 -1.55 9.62
C ARG A 110 3.39 -2.39 8.70
N LEU A 111 4.34 -1.76 8.00
CA LEU A 111 5.33 -2.49 7.20
C LEU A 111 6.13 -3.47 8.07
N ASP A 112 6.62 -3.04 9.23
CA ASP A 112 7.36 -3.88 10.15
C ASP A 112 6.53 -5.09 10.63
N THR A 113 5.25 -4.88 10.95
CA THR A 113 4.32 -5.96 11.29
C THR A 113 4.20 -6.98 10.17
N TYR A 114 4.00 -6.54 8.92
CA TYR A 114 3.87 -7.45 7.79
C TYR A 114 5.19 -8.19 7.47
N LEU A 115 6.33 -7.51 7.57
CA LEU A 115 7.65 -8.13 7.40
C LEU A 115 7.93 -9.17 8.49
N GLN A 116 7.56 -8.87 9.73
CA GLN A 116 7.68 -9.81 10.84
C GLN A 116 6.80 -11.05 10.61
N ALA A 117 5.54 -10.86 10.21
CA ALA A 117 4.63 -11.96 9.91
C ALA A 117 5.21 -12.86 8.80
N MET A 118 5.71 -12.26 7.72
CA MET A 118 6.36 -13.00 6.63
C MET A 118 7.62 -13.73 7.08
N GLY A 119 8.43 -13.12 7.96
CA GLY A 119 9.66 -13.73 8.49
C GLY A 119 9.43 -14.89 9.47
N GLN A 120 8.25 -14.96 10.10
CA GLN A 120 7.86 -16.05 11.00
C GLN A 120 7.17 -17.21 10.26
N ALA A 121 6.74 -16.99 9.02
CA ALA A 121 6.07 -18.02 8.23
C ALA A 121 7.05 -19.14 7.82
N PRO A 122 6.56 -20.39 7.67
CA PRO A 122 7.36 -21.47 7.11
C PRO A 122 7.96 -21.09 5.76
N GLN A 123 9.16 -21.59 5.49
CA GLN A 123 9.82 -21.34 4.21
C GLN A 123 8.96 -21.84 3.05
N GLY A 124 8.76 -21.00 2.05
CA GLY A 124 7.93 -21.30 0.88
C GLY A 124 6.45 -20.95 1.03
N THR A 125 6.02 -20.42 2.17
CA THR A 125 4.68 -19.84 2.29
C THR A 125 4.56 -18.60 1.41
N GLU A 126 3.54 -18.58 0.55
CA GLU A 126 3.26 -17.42 -0.28
C GLU A 126 2.85 -16.20 0.59
N PRO A 127 3.40 -15.00 0.32
CA PRO A 127 3.12 -13.80 1.12
C PRO A 127 1.62 -13.50 1.31
N VAL A 128 0.79 -13.73 0.28
CA VAL A 128 -0.65 -13.50 0.34
C VAL A 128 -1.34 -14.30 1.46
N ASN A 129 -0.85 -15.49 1.79
CA ASN A 129 -1.39 -16.36 2.84
C ASN A 129 -1.02 -15.89 4.25
N VAL A 130 -0.04 -14.99 4.36
CA VAL A 130 0.44 -14.42 5.63
C VAL A 130 -0.19 -13.04 5.87
N ILE A 131 -0.31 -12.24 4.81
CA ILE A 131 -0.78 -10.86 4.90
C ILE A 131 -2.25 -10.77 5.33
N GLY A 132 -3.12 -11.66 4.85
CA GLY A 132 -4.54 -11.65 5.23
C GLY A 132 -4.76 -11.73 6.75
N PRO A 133 -4.29 -12.79 7.42
CA PRO A 133 -4.42 -12.91 8.87
C PRO A 133 -3.79 -11.76 9.65
N ALA A 134 -2.59 -11.31 9.25
CA ALA A 134 -1.93 -10.15 9.88
C ALA A 134 -2.75 -8.87 9.74
N PHE A 135 -3.39 -8.67 8.59
CA PHE A 135 -4.31 -7.55 8.35
C PHE A 135 -5.55 -7.62 9.26
N ALA A 136 -6.16 -8.79 9.41
CA ALA A 136 -7.34 -8.95 10.27
C ALA A 136 -7.02 -8.66 11.75
N GLU A 137 -5.84 -9.06 12.23
CA GLU A 137 -5.35 -8.70 13.55
C GLU A 137 -5.21 -7.17 13.72
N LEU A 138 -4.66 -6.48 12.72
CA LEU A 138 -4.55 -5.01 12.72
C LEU A 138 -5.91 -4.31 12.69
N CYS A 139 -6.93 -4.93 12.09
CA CYS A 139 -8.32 -4.47 12.18
C CYS A 139 -8.98 -4.73 13.55
N GLY A 140 -8.30 -5.44 14.47
CA GLY A 140 -8.75 -5.71 15.83
C GLY A 140 -9.42 -7.07 16.05
N ASN A 141 -9.48 -7.93 15.03
CA ASN A 141 -10.02 -9.29 15.14
C ASN A 141 -9.31 -10.27 14.20
N SER A 142 -8.34 -11.03 14.74
CA SER A 142 -7.58 -12.03 13.98
C SER A 142 -8.44 -13.17 13.41
N GLU A 143 -9.63 -13.40 13.95
CA GLU A 143 -10.57 -14.44 13.50
C GLU A 143 -11.58 -13.92 12.47
N ASP A 144 -11.48 -12.64 12.08
CA ASP A 144 -12.32 -12.08 11.02
C ASP A 144 -11.86 -12.58 9.65
N ALA A 145 -12.57 -13.61 9.16
CA ALA A 145 -12.34 -14.20 7.86
C ALA A 145 -12.56 -13.22 6.70
N PHE A 146 -13.47 -12.25 6.85
CA PHE A 146 -13.73 -11.25 5.82
C PHE A 146 -12.62 -10.20 5.75
N ALA A 147 -12.17 -9.71 6.91
CA ALA A 147 -11.00 -8.83 6.98
C ALA A 147 -9.78 -9.54 6.39
N SER A 148 -9.55 -10.80 6.79
CA SER A 148 -8.44 -11.61 6.27
C SER A 148 -8.48 -11.74 4.75
N LEU A 149 -9.64 -12.07 4.20
CA LEU A 149 -9.85 -12.22 2.76
C LEU A 149 -9.60 -10.91 2.01
N VAL A 150 -10.13 -9.81 2.53
CA VAL A 150 -10.05 -8.49 1.91
C VAL A 150 -8.62 -7.95 1.94
N GLY A 151 -7.91 -8.11 3.05
CA GLY A 151 -6.48 -7.79 3.17
C GLY A 151 -5.63 -8.60 2.18
N ALA A 152 -5.80 -9.92 2.14
CA ALA A 152 -5.10 -10.78 1.19
C ALA A 152 -5.38 -10.38 -0.28
N LYS A 153 -6.64 -10.10 -0.62
CA LYS A 153 -7.03 -9.68 -1.96
C LYS A 153 -6.44 -8.33 -2.34
N MET A 154 -6.44 -7.35 -1.43
CA MET A 154 -5.83 -6.04 -1.66
C MET A 154 -4.32 -6.17 -1.93
N PHE A 155 -3.61 -6.92 -1.09
CA PHE A 155 -2.18 -7.18 -1.27
C PHE A 155 -1.89 -7.84 -2.62
N GLY A 156 -2.57 -8.95 -2.94
CA GLY A 156 -2.37 -9.64 -4.21
C GLY A 156 -2.70 -8.79 -5.44
N THR A 157 -3.76 -7.97 -5.36
CA THR A 157 -4.14 -7.05 -6.44
C THR A 157 -3.07 -5.98 -6.64
N ALA A 158 -2.58 -5.38 -5.57
CA ALA A 158 -1.51 -4.37 -5.63
C ALA A 158 -0.25 -4.96 -6.27
N LEU A 159 0.20 -6.15 -5.85
CA LEU A 159 1.33 -6.85 -6.44
C LEU A 159 1.16 -7.09 -7.94
N GLY A 160 -0.02 -7.55 -8.36
CA GLY A 160 -0.33 -7.78 -9.77
C GLY A 160 -0.31 -6.50 -10.59
N ARG A 161 -0.89 -5.40 -10.07
CA ARG A 161 -0.91 -4.10 -10.74
C ARG A 161 0.46 -3.48 -10.90
N VAL A 162 1.32 -3.56 -9.88
CA VAL A 162 2.70 -3.08 -10.00
C VAL A 162 3.45 -3.91 -11.04
N GLN A 163 3.31 -5.23 -11.03
CA GLN A 163 3.96 -6.08 -12.03
C GLN A 163 3.51 -5.77 -13.46
N GLU A 164 2.19 -5.66 -13.67
CA GLU A 164 1.58 -5.31 -14.96
C GLU A 164 2.13 -3.97 -15.45
N TYR A 165 2.06 -2.93 -14.62
CA TYR A 165 2.56 -1.60 -14.94
C TYR A 165 4.05 -1.61 -15.32
N LEU A 166 4.91 -2.21 -14.49
CA LEU A 166 6.35 -2.25 -14.76
C LEU A 166 6.70 -3.02 -16.04
N THR A 167 5.90 -4.02 -16.40
CA THR A 167 6.06 -4.79 -17.64
C THR A 167 5.62 -3.98 -18.86
N GLU A 168 4.46 -3.31 -18.79
CA GLU A 168 3.92 -2.48 -19.87
C GLU A 168 4.78 -1.24 -20.14
N SER A 169 5.35 -0.64 -19.09
CA SER A 169 6.30 0.47 -19.21
C SER A 169 7.70 0.05 -19.69
N ALA A 170 7.91 -1.23 -20.00
CA ALA A 170 9.20 -1.82 -20.38
C ALA A 170 10.33 -1.58 -19.34
N ILE A 171 9.96 -1.46 -18.07
CA ILE A 171 10.90 -1.31 -16.94
C ILE A 171 11.40 -2.69 -16.50
N LEU A 172 10.53 -3.71 -16.55
CA LEU A 172 10.93 -5.10 -16.44
C LEU A 172 11.23 -5.69 -17.83
N PRO A 173 12.35 -6.40 -18.02
CA PRO A 173 12.55 -7.20 -19.22
C PRO A 173 11.53 -8.34 -19.27
N GLN A 174 10.97 -8.62 -20.45
CA GLN A 174 10.05 -9.74 -20.70
C GLN A 174 10.73 -11.10 -20.58
#